data_AF-A0A351FJI5-F1
#
_entry.id   AF-A0A351FJI5-F1
#
_cell.length_a   1.000
_cell.length_b   1.000
_cell.length_c   1.000
_cell.angle_alpha   90.00
_cell.angle_beta   90.00
_cell.angle_gamma   90.00
#
_symmetry.space_group_name_H-M   'P 1'
#
loop_
_entity.id
_entity.type
_entity.pdbx_description
1 polymer ?
#
loop_
_entity_poly.entity_id
_entity_poly.type
_entity_poly.pdbx_seq_one_letter_code
_entity_poly.pdbx_strand_id
1 'polypeptide(L)'
;MVRIAEIESGSIAEELSLEIGSRVVRINGERVRDGIDLTFMMSETNFELETLSPGGAVTIYEIERDPGEQVGIVPVPDTIRECANKCVFCFIDGNPSDARQTLWLRDDDFRLSFTYGSYVTLTNLGPKGLRRLIDQGISPLYVSVHATEPEVRERLLVNSRAGL
;
A
#
# COMPACT_ATOMS: atom_id res chain seq x y z
N MET A 1 3.31 6.05 -6.73
CA MET A 1 2.41 6.88 -7.54
C MET A 1 1.44 5.92 -8.17
N VAL A 2 0.17 6.10 -7.85
CA VAL A 2 -0.87 5.14 -8.20
C VAL A 2 -1.20 5.32 -9.68
N ARG A 3 -1.09 4.23 -10.44
CA ARG A 3 -1.37 4.22 -11.89
C ARG A 3 -2.73 3.59 -12.13
N ILE A 4 -3.53 4.19 -13.01
CA ILE A 4 -4.82 3.64 -13.41
C ILE A 4 -4.58 2.43 -14.30
N ALA A 5 -5.07 1.25 -13.89
CA ALA A 5 -5.04 0.02 -14.66
C ALA A 5 -6.30 -0.14 -15.52
N GLU A 6 -7.43 0.27 -14.95
CA GLU A 6 -8.76 0.12 -15.55
C GLU A 6 -9.67 1.24 -15.06
N ILE A 7 -10.67 1.55 -15.88
CA ILE A 7 -11.74 2.51 -15.60
C ILE A 7 -13.06 1.77 -15.72
N GLU A 8 -13.89 1.87 -14.69
CA GLU A 8 -15.19 1.22 -14.67
C GLU A 8 -16.17 1.94 -15.60
N SER A 9 -16.95 1.20 -16.39
CA SER A 9 -17.96 1.79 -17.28
C SER A 9 -19.11 2.42 -16.50
N GLY A 10 -19.57 3.59 -16.96
CA GLY A 10 -20.62 4.38 -16.31
C GLY A 10 -20.15 5.05 -15.01
N SER A 11 -18.83 5.18 -14.80
CA SER A 11 -18.26 5.82 -13.62
C SER A 11 -17.86 7.28 -13.87
N ILE A 12 -17.68 8.03 -12.79
CA ILE A 12 -17.17 9.41 -12.85
C ILE A 12 -15.84 9.49 -13.61
N ALA A 13 -14.94 8.51 -13.44
CA ALA A 13 -13.67 8.47 -14.14
C ALA A 13 -13.85 8.36 -15.66
N GLU A 14 -14.87 7.63 -16.14
CA GLU A 14 -15.22 7.56 -17.56
C GLU A 14 -15.80 8.88 -18.05
N GLU A 15 -16.70 9.51 -17.30
CA GLU A 15 -17.30 10.82 -17.64
C GLU A 15 -16.24 11.92 -17.74
N LEU A 16 -15.26 11.92 -16.82
CA LEU A 16 -14.11 12.82 -16.83
C LEU A 16 -13.08 12.47 -17.92
N SER A 17 -13.32 11.42 -18.69
CA SER A 17 -12.43 10.93 -19.74
C SER A 17 -11.01 10.68 -19.23
N LEU A 18 -10.88 10.12 -18.02
CA LEU A 18 -9.57 9.67 -17.53
C LEU A 18 -9.02 8.59 -18.45
N GLU A 19 -7.70 8.53 -18.57
CA GLU A 19 -7.04 7.55 -19.43
C GLU A 19 -6.39 6.44 -18.61
N ILE A 20 -6.52 5.19 -19.07
CA ILE A 20 -5.72 4.07 -18.56
C ILE A 20 -4.24 4.41 -18.69
N GLY A 21 -3.47 4.14 -17.63
CA GLY A 21 -2.06 4.46 -17.54
C GLY A 21 -1.76 5.86 -17.00
N SER A 22 -2.78 6.72 -16.81
CA SER A 22 -2.66 7.96 -16.05
C SER A 22 -2.23 7.68 -14.61
N ARG A 23 -1.62 8.67 -13.96
CA ARG A 23 -1.20 8.57 -12.57
C ARG A 23 -2.03 9.52 -11.72
N VAL A 24 -2.60 9.02 -10.63
CA VAL A 24 -3.17 9.87 -9.59
C VAL A 24 -2.01 10.41 -8.75
N VAL A 25 -1.86 11.73 -8.73
CA VAL A 25 -0.71 12.43 -8.12
C VAL A 25 -1.09 12.94 -6.74
N ARG A 26 -2.19 13.69 -6.65
CA ARG A 26 -2.68 14.29 -5.40
C ARG A 26 -4.19 14.20 -5.30
N ILE A 27 -4.69 14.18 -4.07
CA ILE A 27 -6.09 14.42 -3.74
C ILE A 27 -6.14 15.48 -2.65
N ASN A 28 -6.95 16.54 -2.82
CA ASN A 28 -7.02 17.67 -1.89
C ASN A 28 -5.64 18.25 -1.54
N GLY A 29 -4.75 18.34 -2.54
CA GLY A 29 -3.38 18.80 -2.34
C GLY A 29 -2.48 17.84 -1.56
N GLU A 30 -2.93 16.65 -1.16
CA GLU A 30 -2.10 15.61 -0.52
C GLU A 30 -1.63 14.54 -1.51
N ARG A 31 -0.37 14.08 -1.37
CA ARG A 31 0.21 13.10 -2.30
C ARG A 31 -0.37 11.70 -2.09
N VAL A 32 -0.84 11.08 -3.18
CA VAL A 32 -1.29 9.68 -3.16
C VAL A 32 -0.10 8.72 -3.32
N ARG A 33 0.21 7.94 -2.27
CA ARG A 33 1.39 7.04 -2.27
C ARG A 33 1.09 5.68 -2.88
N ASP A 34 -0.04 5.09 -2.51
CA ASP A 34 -0.44 3.71 -2.80
C ASP A 34 -1.98 3.55 -2.81
N GLY A 35 -2.47 2.33 -3.02
CA GLY A 35 -3.91 2.07 -3.11
C GLY A 35 -4.70 2.40 -1.84
N ILE A 36 -4.10 2.27 -0.65
CA ILE A 36 -4.77 2.64 0.61
C ILE A 36 -5.00 4.15 0.67
N ASP A 37 -4.00 4.95 0.30
CA ASP A 37 -4.18 6.41 0.23
C ASP A 37 -5.26 6.78 -0.78
N LEU A 38 -5.28 6.13 -1.94
CA LEU A 38 -6.29 6.39 -2.98
C LEU A 38 -7.69 6.17 -2.38
N THR A 39 -7.96 5.00 -1.82
CA THR A 39 -9.27 4.69 -1.22
C THR A 39 -9.61 5.61 -0.06
N PHE A 40 -8.65 5.92 0.81
CA PHE A 40 -8.86 6.76 1.98
C PHE A 40 -9.18 8.21 1.60
N MET A 41 -8.40 8.80 0.69
CA MET A 41 -8.57 10.20 0.28
C MET A 41 -9.80 10.39 -0.62
N MET A 42 -10.17 9.37 -1.39
CA MET A 42 -11.42 9.33 -2.16
C MET A 42 -12.60 8.85 -1.30
N SER A 43 -12.57 8.97 0.03
CA SER A 43 -13.74 8.64 0.86
C SER A 43 -14.72 9.80 0.98
N GLU A 44 -14.26 11.03 0.74
CA GLU A 44 -15.10 12.23 0.73
C GLU A 44 -15.97 12.31 -0.53
N THR A 45 -17.12 12.96 -0.43
CA THR A 45 -18.02 13.20 -1.56
C THR A 45 -17.54 14.35 -2.45
N ASN A 46 -16.76 15.27 -1.89
CA ASN A 46 -16.23 16.44 -2.59
C ASN A 46 -14.72 16.49 -2.43
N PHE A 47 -13.98 16.41 -3.53
CA PHE A 47 -12.52 16.47 -3.48
C PHE A 47 -11.90 16.93 -4.81
N GLU A 48 -10.70 17.48 -4.73
CA GLU A 48 -9.87 17.82 -5.88
C GLU A 48 -8.97 16.63 -6.24
N LEU A 49 -9.01 16.18 -7.49
CA LEU A 49 -8.18 15.10 -8.02
C LEU A 49 -7.15 15.65 -9.02
N GLU A 50 -5.86 15.50 -8.71
CA GLU A 50 -4.77 15.85 -9.62
C GLU A 50 -4.24 14.58 -10.30
N THR A 51 -4.30 14.53 -11.63
CA THR A 51 -3.76 13.42 -12.43
C THR A 51 -2.67 13.87 -13.39
N LEU A 52 -1.80 12.93 -13.76
CA LEU A 52 -0.79 13.06 -14.80
C LEU A 52 -1.07 12.03 -15.89
N SER A 53 -1.43 12.49 -17.09
CA SER A 53 -1.72 11.62 -18.22
C SER A 53 -0.47 10.84 -18.70
N PRO A 54 -0.63 9.76 -19.48
CA PRO A 54 0.49 9.07 -20.11
C PRO A 54 1.36 9.99 -20.99
N GLY A 55 0.75 11.02 -21.60
CA GLY A 55 1.44 12.05 -22.39
C GLY A 55 2.16 13.12 -21.56
N GLY A 56 2.02 13.10 -20.24
CA GLY A 56 2.69 14.03 -19.32
C GLY A 56 1.92 15.32 -19.03
N ALA A 57 0.65 15.42 -19.44
CA ALA A 57 -0.19 16.55 -19.09
C ALA A 57 -0.73 16.39 -17.66
N VAL A 58 -0.68 17.46 -16.88
CA VAL A 58 -1.29 17.50 -15.54
C VAL A 58 -2.67 18.12 -15.66
N THR A 59 -3.67 17.45 -15.09
CA THR A 59 -5.06 17.93 -15.04
C THR A 59 -5.57 17.84 -13.62
N ILE A 60 -6.32 18.87 -13.21
CA ILE A 60 -6.99 18.94 -11.91
C ILE A 60 -8.49 18.89 -12.16
N TYR A 61 -9.17 17.99 -11.46
CA TYR A 61 -10.62 17.80 -11.51
C TYR A 61 -11.23 18.11 -10.16
N GLU A 62 -12.28 18.92 -10.14
CA GLU A 62 -13.14 19.06 -8.97
C GLU A 62 -14.25 18.03 -9.10
N ILE A 63 -14.34 17.10 -8.15
CA ILE A 63 -15.32 16.01 -8.16
C ILE A 63 -16.30 16.24 -7.02
N GLU A 64 -17.59 16.31 -7.35
CA GLU A 64 -18.72 16.27 -6.44
C GLU A 64 -19.60 15.09 -6.84
N ARG A 65 -19.97 14.24 -5.87
CA ARG A 65 -20.71 13.00 -6.11
C ARG A 65 -21.63 12.64 -4.94
N ASP A 66 -22.59 11.77 -5.20
CA ASP A 66 -23.49 11.29 -4.17
C ASP A 66 -22.80 10.29 -3.21
N PRO A 67 -23.23 10.20 -1.93
CA PRO A 67 -22.71 9.20 -1.00
C PRO A 67 -22.86 7.77 -1.54
N GLY A 68 -21.74 7.05 -1.65
CA GLY A 68 -21.69 5.66 -2.14
C GLY A 68 -21.52 5.53 -3.65
N GLU A 69 -21.60 6.62 -4.41
CA GLU A 69 -21.23 6.64 -5.82
C GLU A 69 -19.74 6.41 -5.98
N GLN A 70 -19.33 5.49 -6.86
CA GLN A 70 -17.92 5.17 -7.06
C GLN A 70 -17.30 6.04 -8.14
N VAL A 71 -16.03 6.39 -7.95
CA VAL A 71 -15.29 7.15 -8.98
C VAL A 71 -14.87 6.25 -10.14
N GLY A 72 -14.72 4.93 -9.91
CA GLY A 72 -14.40 3.96 -10.95
C GLY A 72 -12.94 3.93 -11.39
N ILE A 73 -12.00 4.35 -10.53
CA ILE A 73 -10.56 4.18 -10.77
C ILE A 73 -10.10 2.86 -10.17
N VAL A 74 -9.64 1.94 -11.03
CA VAL A 74 -9.01 0.69 -10.60
C VAL A 74 -7.48 0.84 -10.70
N PRO A 75 -6.75 0.86 -9.57
CA PRO A 75 -5.31 1.05 -9.59
C PRO A 75 -4.55 -0.24 -9.96
N VAL A 76 -3.36 -0.06 -10.57
CA VAL A 76 -2.37 -1.15 -10.66
C VAL A 76 -1.99 -1.60 -9.24
N PRO A 77 -1.88 -2.91 -8.97
CA PRO A 77 -1.46 -3.40 -7.67
C PRO A 77 -0.14 -2.77 -7.21
N ASP A 78 -0.09 -2.42 -5.93
CA ASP A 78 1.10 -1.85 -5.34
C ASP A 78 2.28 -2.82 -5.38
N THR A 79 3.48 -2.28 -5.61
CA THR A 79 4.71 -3.06 -5.44
C THR A 79 4.84 -3.43 -3.97
N ILE A 80 5.02 -4.72 -3.69
CA ILE A 80 5.12 -5.23 -2.33
C ILE A 80 6.45 -4.80 -1.74
N ARG A 81 6.40 -4.28 -0.51
CA ARG A 81 7.61 -3.99 0.25
C ARG A 81 8.14 -5.26 0.88
N GLU A 82 9.32 -5.68 0.45
CA GLU A 82 9.92 -6.91 0.95
C GLU A 82 10.45 -6.81 2.39
N CYS A 83 10.43 -7.95 3.07
CA CYS A 83 10.94 -8.14 4.42
C CYS A 83 12.43 -7.78 4.50
N ALA A 84 12.79 -7.02 5.54
CA ALA A 84 14.17 -6.63 5.82
C ALA A 84 14.89 -7.58 6.79
N ASN A 85 14.20 -8.59 7.31
CA ASN A 85 14.75 -9.54 8.29
C ASN A 85 15.53 -10.67 7.62
N LYS A 86 16.49 -11.22 8.36
CA LYS A 86 17.25 -12.42 7.97
C LYS A 86 17.10 -13.48 9.06
N CYS A 87 15.84 -13.77 9.40
CA CYS A 87 15.49 -14.62 10.52
C CYS A 87 16.22 -15.96 10.43
N VAL A 88 16.70 -16.47 11.56
CA VAL A 88 17.34 -17.79 11.64
C VAL A 88 16.39 -18.95 11.31
N PHE A 89 15.09 -18.66 11.19
CA PHE A 89 14.00 -19.57 10.89
C PHE A 89 13.23 -19.16 9.60
N CYS A 90 13.85 -18.41 8.68
CA CYS A 90 13.16 -17.95 7.47
C CYS A 90 12.77 -19.13 6.57
N PHE A 91 11.46 -19.39 6.42
CA PHE A 91 10.95 -20.46 5.55
C PHE A 91 11.27 -20.24 4.07
N ILE A 92 11.33 -18.98 3.63
CA ILE A 92 11.63 -18.63 2.24
C ILE A 92 13.07 -18.99 1.89
N ASP A 93 14.01 -18.83 2.83
CA ASP A 93 15.40 -19.28 2.67
C ASP A 93 15.52 -20.82 2.55
N GLY A 94 14.48 -21.56 2.98
CA GLY A 94 14.39 -23.01 2.85
C GLY A 94 13.78 -23.50 1.54
N ASN A 95 13.36 -22.61 0.62
CA ASN A 95 12.78 -23.02 -0.66
C ASN A 95 13.80 -23.76 -1.54
N PRO A 96 13.36 -24.77 -2.34
CA PRO A 96 14.23 -25.42 -3.30
C PRO A 96 14.62 -24.45 -4.43
N SER A 97 15.81 -24.62 -5.02
CA SER A 97 16.38 -23.69 -6.00
C SER A 97 15.53 -23.51 -7.27
N ASP A 98 14.67 -24.47 -7.58
CA ASP A 98 13.75 -24.47 -8.73
C ASP A 98 12.33 -24.00 -8.36
N ALA A 99 12.12 -23.50 -7.13
CA ALA A 99 10.86 -22.93 -6.72
C ALA A 99 10.41 -21.79 -7.64
N ARG A 100 9.09 -21.70 -7.86
CA ARG A 100 8.47 -20.60 -8.61
C ARG A 100 8.92 -19.26 -8.05
N GLN A 101 9.21 -18.29 -8.93
CA GLN A 101 9.72 -16.98 -8.54
C GLN A 101 8.85 -16.26 -7.49
N THR A 102 7.53 -16.44 -7.55
CA THR A 102 6.59 -15.87 -6.59
C THR A 102 6.74 -16.41 -5.16
N LEU A 103 7.32 -17.60 -4.97
CA LEU A 103 7.57 -18.18 -3.64
C LEU A 103 8.79 -17.58 -2.95
N TRP A 104 9.63 -16.83 -3.69
CA TRP A 104 10.82 -16.17 -3.15
C TRP A 104 10.55 -14.77 -2.61
N LEU A 105 9.35 -14.23 -2.86
CA LEU A 105 8.93 -12.93 -2.34
C LEU A 105 8.79 -13.00 -0.83
N ARG A 106 9.55 -12.18 -0.10
CA ARG A 106 9.43 -12.09 1.37
C ARG A 106 8.45 -10.99 1.74
N ASP A 107 7.24 -11.36 2.15
CA ASP A 107 6.27 -10.37 2.63
C ASP A 107 6.55 -9.96 4.09
N ASP A 108 6.46 -8.67 4.35
CA ASP A 108 6.41 -8.06 5.69
C ASP A 108 5.69 -6.70 5.59
N ASP A 109 4.90 -6.49 4.54
CA ASP A 109 4.27 -5.22 4.22
C ASP A 109 2.97 -5.05 5.01
N PHE A 110 2.88 -4.01 5.85
CA PHE A 110 1.68 -3.74 6.65
C PHE A 110 0.44 -3.55 5.78
N ARG A 111 0.59 -3.12 4.52
CA ARG A 111 -0.54 -2.95 3.60
C ARG A 111 -1.19 -4.29 3.32
N LEU A 112 -0.38 -5.34 3.09
CA LEU A 112 -0.87 -6.71 2.91
C LEU A 112 -1.46 -7.28 4.20
N SER A 113 -0.93 -6.89 5.36
CA SER A 113 -1.53 -7.26 6.66
C SER A 113 -2.94 -6.74 6.79
N PHE A 114 -3.15 -5.47 6.45
CA PHE A 114 -4.45 -4.82 6.51
C PHE A 114 -5.42 -5.36 5.46
N THR A 115 -4.98 -5.52 4.20
CA THR A 115 -5.88 -5.90 3.09
C THR A 115 -6.13 -7.39 2.97
N TYR A 116 -5.16 -8.24 3.34
CA TYR A 116 -5.19 -9.68 3.11
C TYR A 116 -4.92 -10.53 4.36
N GLY A 117 -4.61 -9.91 5.50
CA GLY A 117 -4.35 -10.64 6.74
C GLY A 117 -2.96 -11.30 6.81
N SER A 118 -2.01 -10.88 5.98
CA SER A 118 -0.60 -11.31 6.10
C SER A 118 -0.03 -10.92 7.46
N TYR A 119 0.88 -11.74 7.99
CA TYR A 119 1.56 -11.42 9.24
C TYR A 119 2.74 -10.48 9.01
N VAL A 120 2.90 -9.52 9.91
CA VAL A 120 4.00 -8.55 9.86
C VAL A 120 4.76 -8.49 11.17
N THR A 121 6.05 -8.23 11.07
CA THR A 121 6.97 -8.04 12.19
C THR A 121 7.06 -6.58 12.62
N LEU A 122 6.55 -5.64 11.80
CA LEU A 122 6.67 -4.19 11.96
C LEU A 122 8.11 -3.66 11.92
N THR A 123 9.11 -4.51 11.70
CA THR A 123 10.53 -4.12 11.69
C THR A 123 10.92 -3.28 10.49
N ASN A 124 10.12 -3.33 9.42
CA ASN A 124 10.26 -2.48 8.24
C ASN A 124 9.48 -1.16 8.37
N LEU A 125 8.73 -0.92 9.45
CA LEU A 125 8.10 0.38 9.72
C LEU A 125 9.08 1.32 10.44
N GLY A 126 9.36 2.47 9.83
CA GLY A 126 9.97 3.59 10.53
C GLY A 126 8.92 4.48 11.21
N PRO A 127 9.35 5.54 11.93
CA PRO A 127 8.44 6.45 12.62
C PRO A 127 7.34 7.04 11.73
N LYS A 128 7.65 7.37 10.46
CA LYS A 128 6.67 7.87 9.48
C LYS A 128 5.61 6.82 9.12
N GLY A 129 6.01 5.55 9.01
CA GLY A 129 5.09 4.44 8.73
C GLY A 129 4.17 4.20 9.91
N LEU A 130 4.71 4.19 11.13
CA LEU A 130 3.91 4.04 12.34
C LEU A 130 2.92 5.20 12.52
N ARG A 131 3.37 6.43 12.29
CA ARG A 131 2.50 7.61 12.33
C ARG A 131 1.35 7.50 11.33
N ARG A 132 1.63 7.02 10.12
CA ARG A 132 0.62 6.76 9.10
C ARG A 132 -0.42 5.74 9.54
N LEU A 133 -0.01 4.62 10.15
CA LEU A 133 -0.94 3.62 10.68
C LEU A 133 -1.96 4.24 11.65
N ILE A 134 -1.46 5.13 12.53
CA ILE A 134 -2.28 5.83 13.52
C ILE A 134 -3.20 6.84 12.83
N ASP A 135 -2.65 7.73 12.01
CA ASP A 135 -3.39 8.83 11.39
C ASP A 135 -4.49 8.34 10.45
N GLN A 136 -4.29 7.22 9.76
CA GLN A 136 -5.27 6.60 8.87
C GLN A 136 -6.10 5.49 9.52
N GLY A 137 -5.86 5.18 10.81
CA GLY A 137 -6.60 4.12 11.52
C GLY A 137 -6.48 2.73 10.88
N ILE A 138 -5.32 2.40 10.29
CA ILE A 138 -5.12 1.16 9.53
C ILE A 138 -5.09 -0.03 10.50
N SER A 139 -6.22 -0.73 10.59
CA SER A 139 -6.47 -1.84 11.50
C SER A 139 -7.56 -2.77 10.93
N PRO A 140 -7.47 -4.10 11.10
CA PRO A 140 -6.49 -4.82 11.92
C PRO A 140 -5.11 -4.96 11.28
N LEU A 141 -4.09 -5.19 12.12
CA LEU A 141 -2.77 -5.65 11.71
C LEU A 141 -2.46 -6.96 12.45
N TYR A 142 -1.99 -7.95 11.72
CA TYR A 142 -1.66 -9.27 12.24
C TYR A 142 -0.17 -9.30 12.58
N VAL A 143 0.16 -9.02 13.83
CA VAL A 143 1.55 -8.86 14.25
C VAL A 143 2.11 -10.21 14.72
N SER A 144 3.22 -10.65 14.10
CA SER A 144 3.93 -11.86 14.52
C SER A 144 5.04 -11.52 15.53
N VAL A 145 4.82 -11.92 16.79
CA VAL A 145 5.74 -11.70 17.91
C VAL A 145 6.52 -12.99 18.18
N HIS A 146 7.85 -12.92 17.99
CA HIS A 146 8.73 -14.09 18.12
C HIS A 146 9.51 -14.14 19.43
N ALA A 147 9.68 -12.99 20.10
CA ALA A 147 10.24 -12.86 21.44
C ALA A 147 9.79 -11.53 22.05
N THR A 148 9.65 -11.49 23.37
CA THR A 148 9.32 -10.28 24.15
C THR A 148 10.56 -9.51 24.58
N GLU A 149 11.67 -10.20 24.85
CA GLU A 149 12.95 -9.59 25.19
C GLU A 149 13.59 -8.96 23.94
N PRO A 150 13.88 -7.64 23.93
CA PRO A 150 14.43 -6.94 22.77
C PRO A 150 15.68 -7.60 22.19
N GLU A 151 16.67 -7.91 23.03
CA GLU A 151 17.94 -8.51 22.60
C GLU A 151 17.76 -9.89 21.96
N VAL A 152 16.78 -10.66 22.44
CA VAL A 152 16.46 -11.98 21.87
C VAL A 152 15.77 -11.79 20.51
N ARG A 153 14.82 -10.85 20.42
CA ARG A 153 14.09 -10.57 19.19
C ARG A 153 15.02 -10.07 18.07
N GLU A 154 15.97 -9.19 18.40
CA GLU A 154 17.00 -8.71 17.46
C GLU A 154 17.87 -9.85 16.92
N ARG A 155 18.31 -10.76 17.78
CA ARG A 155 19.10 -11.94 17.39
C ARG A 155 18.31 -12.89 16.51
N LEU A 156 17.04 -13.13 16.85
CA LEU A 156 16.16 -14.04 16.13
C LEU A 156 15.82 -13.55 14.71
N LEU A 157 15.49 -12.26 14.57
CA LEU A 157 15.16 -11.64 13.28
C LEU A 157 16.40 -11.17 12.51
N VAL A 158 17.56 -11.13 13.16
CA VAL A 158 18.82 -10.59 12.63
C VAL A 158 18.59 -9.17 12.11
N ASN A 159 17.99 -8.33 12.96
CA ASN A 159 17.60 -6.97 12.64
C ASN A 159 17.64 -6.09 13.90
N SER A 160 18.51 -5.07 13.91
CA SER A 160 18.68 -4.16 15.06
C SER A 160 17.51 -3.21 15.31
N ARG A 161 16.54 -3.15 14.38
CA ARG A 161 15.28 -2.40 14.59
C ARG A 161 14.22 -3.25 15.28
N ALA A 162 14.48 -4.52 15.52
CA ALA A 162 13.52 -5.41 16.14
C ALA A 162 13.45 -5.27 17.66
N GLY A 163 14.41 -4.61 18.32
CA GLY A 163 14.35 -4.34 19.76
C GLY A 163 13.61 -3.05 20.14
N LEU A 164 13.13 -2.30 19.14
CA LEU A 164 12.49 -0.98 19.29
C LEU A 164 11.04 -1.08 19.78
#